data_AF-A0A660Q3F4-F1
#
_entry.id   AF-A0A660Q3F4-F1
#
_cell.length_a   1.000
_cell.length_b   1.000
_cell.length_c   1.000
_cell.angle_alpha   90.00
_cell.angle_beta   90.00
_cell.angle_gamma   90.00
#
_symmetry.space_group_name_H-M   'P 1'
#
loop_
_entity.id
_entity.type
_entity.pdbx_description
1 polymer ?
#
loop_
_entity_poly.entity_id
_entity_poly.type
_entity_poly.pdbx_seq_one_letter_code
_entity_poly.pdbx_strand_id
1 'polypeptide(L)'
;MRFRFILLTILLALICANGWALEKSTDVNQIRSDGSKRLYLFHINDVQIGSLESHFDGGSDFANTDAYRFSENLELDFKPIGQDYSLTVENKHYIDENGFYVGDDMDISLGPRSQKLYLKKTPDSLTGYYVTNDQRQDVARSLPGKIFAADNNMIDQFELFLAFHDIKIGDTINDTIFVPQVLLKTPVSIVIEGFDFIKYGKLYDSAYVCHFYQPTEQIAYFTKDKKLIRLEVPSQKLNIILSESALEKMAPKKQAVGFGDFIKRIPIYLIYLILGIIITSAFIWRYHKKPEIYVAFVMGGLVFMLMGITQIPLQKWYSLKYMLPGIEAGGSLYLYAVIPTLISGVVQEILKLIPITILYFFRRPKQNLSIVIGIFCGFGFGLYEAGWITGAPYQAGTMAIFSWAVLERIFTMIFHMTTGAAMGYGINRGVKHLSVIWVIMVLVHSFMNYMIIFVQKSVIDIALFELLVVGIDLVLLLGVYLTVKSARR
;
A
#
# COMPACT_ATOMS: atom_id res chain seq x y z
N MET A 1 -3.62 -37.59 -6.61
CA MET A 1 -3.05 -36.42 -7.30
C MET A 1 -4.14 -35.39 -7.66
N ARG A 2 -5.28 -35.78 -8.24
CA ARG A 2 -6.31 -34.85 -8.78
C ARG A 2 -7.00 -33.90 -7.76
N PHE A 3 -7.31 -34.33 -6.54
CA PHE A 3 -8.05 -33.49 -5.57
C PHE A 3 -7.26 -32.29 -5.03
N ARG A 4 -5.94 -32.43 -4.86
CA ARG A 4 -5.06 -31.36 -4.31
C ARG A 4 -4.87 -30.19 -5.27
N PHE A 5 -4.90 -30.46 -6.58
CA PHE A 5 -4.82 -29.41 -7.60
C PHE A 5 -6.15 -28.67 -7.77
N ILE A 6 -7.29 -29.35 -7.61
CA ILE A 6 -8.62 -28.71 -7.66
C ILE A 6 -8.78 -27.70 -6.52
N LEU A 7 -8.35 -28.04 -5.29
CA LEU A 7 -8.40 -27.10 -4.16
C LEU A 7 -7.52 -25.87 -4.40
N LEU A 8 -6.31 -26.05 -4.96
CA LEU A 8 -5.44 -24.95 -5.35
C LEU A 8 -6.11 -24.08 -6.43
N THR A 9 -6.70 -24.67 -7.47
CA THR A 9 -7.38 -23.93 -8.54
C THR A 9 -8.60 -23.14 -8.04
N ILE A 10 -9.41 -23.71 -7.14
CA ILE A 10 -10.56 -22.99 -6.55
C ILE A 10 -10.07 -21.81 -5.69
N LEU A 11 -9.00 -22.01 -4.91
CA LEU A 11 -8.40 -20.94 -4.11
C LEU A 11 -7.85 -19.82 -5.01
N LEU A 12 -7.14 -20.18 -6.09
CA LEU A 12 -6.65 -19.24 -7.09
C LEU A 12 -7.79 -18.42 -7.71
N ALA A 13 -8.89 -19.07 -8.10
CA ALA A 13 -10.06 -18.41 -8.68
C ALA A 13 -10.73 -17.42 -7.72
N LEU A 14 -10.82 -17.75 -6.42
CA LEU A 14 -11.38 -16.86 -5.40
C LEU A 14 -10.50 -15.64 -5.12
N ILE A 15 -9.18 -15.79 -5.17
CA ILE A 15 -8.23 -14.69 -4.96
C ILE A 15 -8.28 -13.69 -6.12
N CYS A 16 -8.36 -14.18 -7.36
CA CYS A 16 -8.42 -13.32 -8.54
C CYS A 16 -9.68 -12.42 -8.57
N ALA A 17 -10.77 -12.82 -7.91
CA ALA A 17 -12.06 -12.13 -7.97
C ALA A 17 -12.17 -10.88 -7.06
N ASN A 18 -11.34 -10.76 -6.01
CA ASN A 18 -11.59 -9.81 -4.90
C ASN A 18 -10.56 -8.68 -4.73
N GLY A 19 -9.49 -8.61 -5.52
CA GLY A 19 -8.30 -7.84 -5.13
C GLY A 19 -8.24 -6.33 -5.49
N TRP A 20 -9.32 -5.73 -6.01
CA TRP A 20 -9.25 -4.38 -6.61
C TRP A 20 -10.31 -3.39 -6.12
N ALA A 21 -11.17 -3.80 -5.19
CA ALA A 21 -12.15 -2.93 -4.55
C ALA A 21 -11.61 -2.45 -3.19
N LEU A 22 -11.85 -1.17 -2.90
CA LEU A 22 -11.69 -0.55 -1.60
C LEU A 22 -13.09 -0.36 -1.02
N GLU A 23 -13.36 -1.04 0.08
CA GLU A 23 -14.65 -0.93 0.76
C GLU A 23 -14.78 0.44 1.44
N LYS A 24 -15.97 1.01 1.37
CA LYS A 24 -16.30 2.27 2.05
C LYS A 24 -16.07 2.18 3.56
N SER A 25 -15.83 3.32 4.19
CA SER A 25 -15.78 3.43 5.64
C SER A 25 -17.17 3.33 6.23
N THR A 26 -17.28 2.75 7.41
CA THR A 26 -18.53 2.75 8.18
C THR A 26 -18.53 3.80 9.28
N ASP A 27 -17.36 4.38 9.57
CA ASP A 27 -17.16 5.32 10.67
C ASP A 27 -15.95 6.21 10.37
N VAL A 28 -16.03 7.50 10.73
CA VAL A 28 -14.97 8.49 10.49
C VAL A 28 -13.64 8.13 11.17
N ASN A 29 -13.68 7.44 12.30
CA ASN A 29 -12.48 7.03 13.05
C ASN A 29 -11.65 5.95 12.31
N GLN A 30 -12.23 5.29 11.30
CA GLN A 30 -11.48 4.40 10.39
C GLN A 30 -10.57 5.19 9.43
N ILE A 31 -10.86 6.48 9.22
CA ILE A 31 -10.16 7.36 8.28
C ILE A 31 -9.18 8.25 9.06
N ARG A 32 -9.65 8.84 10.17
CA ARG A 32 -8.91 9.81 10.98
C ARG A 32 -9.02 9.41 12.45
N SER A 33 -7.89 9.15 13.11
CA SER A 33 -7.88 8.94 14.56
C SER A 33 -7.93 10.27 15.31
N ASP A 34 -8.53 10.31 16.50
CA ASP A 34 -8.55 11.49 17.38
C ASP A 34 -7.17 12.16 17.50
N GLY A 35 -7.13 13.48 17.28
CA GLY A 35 -5.90 14.28 17.28
C GLY A 35 -5.02 14.13 16.04
N SER A 36 -5.46 13.38 15.03
CA SER A 36 -4.70 13.27 13.78
C SER A 36 -4.79 14.55 12.98
N LYS A 37 -3.71 14.93 12.31
CA LYS A 37 -3.65 16.12 11.45
C LYS A 37 -3.30 15.76 10.00
N ARG A 38 -3.56 16.66 9.07
CA ARG A 38 -3.07 16.62 7.70
C ARG A 38 -2.53 18.00 7.39
N LEU A 39 -1.46 18.04 6.63
CA LEU A 39 -0.92 19.29 6.11
C LEU A 39 -0.80 19.13 4.62
N TYR A 40 -1.62 19.85 3.87
CA TYR A 40 -1.59 19.87 2.42
C TYR A 40 -0.85 21.12 1.96
N LEU A 41 0.03 20.99 0.96
CA LEU A 41 0.78 22.10 0.38
C LEU A 41 0.25 22.40 -1.02
N PHE A 42 -0.06 23.67 -1.27
CA PHE A 42 -0.66 24.13 -2.53
C PHE A 42 0.43 24.70 -3.43
N HIS A 43 0.50 24.23 -4.67
CA HIS A 43 1.47 24.65 -5.67
C HIS A 43 0.79 25.05 -6.98
N ILE A 44 1.09 26.24 -7.50
CA ILE A 44 0.67 26.68 -8.84
C ILE A 44 1.92 26.88 -9.69
N ASN A 45 2.02 26.19 -10.84
CA ASN A 45 3.24 26.17 -11.66
C ASN A 45 4.51 25.88 -10.84
N ASP A 46 4.44 24.87 -9.97
CA ASP A 46 5.51 24.46 -9.03
C ASP A 46 5.88 25.48 -7.95
N VAL A 47 5.27 26.66 -7.93
CA VAL A 47 5.45 27.67 -6.87
C VAL A 47 4.48 27.36 -5.74
N GLN A 48 5.02 27.12 -4.53
CA GLN A 48 4.19 26.95 -3.35
C GLN A 48 3.48 28.27 -3.02
N ILE A 49 2.15 28.24 -3.02
CA ILE A 49 1.30 29.39 -2.71
C ILE A 49 0.69 29.30 -1.32
N GLY A 50 0.78 28.16 -0.62
CA GLY A 50 0.17 28.07 0.70
C GLY A 50 0.01 26.65 1.24
N SER A 51 -0.85 26.52 2.23
CA SER A 51 -1.15 25.24 2.88
C SER A 51 -2.55 25.17 3.49
N LEU A 52 -3.05 23.94 3.64
CA LEU A 52 -4.20 23.60 4.48
C LEU A 52 -3.75 22.69 5.62
N GLU A 53 -3.93 23.14 6.85
CA GLU A 53 -3.80 22.31 8.04
C GLU A 53 -5.20 21.83 8.47
N SER A 54 -5.41 20.52 8.51
CA SER A 54 -6.68 19.92 8.95
C SER A 54 -6.45 19.01 10.16
N HIS A 55 -7.04 19.34 11.29
CA HIS A 55 -6.94 18.60 12.54
C HIS A 55 -8.28 17.94 12.90
N PHE A 56 -8.27 16.62 13.08
CA PHE A 56 -9.44 15.88 13.52
C PHE A 56 -9.51 15.88 15.05
N ASP A 57 -10.50 16.58 15.60
CA ASP A 57 -10.65 16.78 17.04
C ASP A 57 -11.38 15.62 17.75
N GLY A 58 -11.93 14.66 16.98
CA GLY A 58 -12.75 13.57 17.48
C GLY A 58 -14.21 13.98 17.69
N GLY A 59 -14.90 13.27 18.59
CA GLY A 59 -16.31 13.52 18.92
C GLY A 59 -16.54 14.88 19.58
N SER A 60 -17.64 15.53 19.21
CA SER A 60 -18.05 16.88 19.63
C SER A 60 -19.58 16.99 19.70
N ASP A 61 -20.09 18.07 20.29
CA ASP A 61 -21.49 18.48 20.17
C ASP A 61 -21.55 19.74 19.30
N PHE A 62 -22.42 19.74 18.29
CA PHE A 62 -22.70 20.92 17.50
C PHE A 62 -24.19 21.25 17.53
N ALA A 63 -24.52 22.19 18.41
CA ALA A 63 -25.86 22.72 18.59
C ALA A 63 -26.89 21.63 18.96
N ASN A 64 -26.53 20.80 19.96
CA ASN A 64 -27.30 19.67 20.49
C ASN A 64 -27.43 18.50 19.50
N THR A 65 -26.41 18.28 18.69
CA THR A 65 -26.30 17.16 17.76
C THR A 65 -24.91 16.57 17.94
N ASP A 66 -24.85 15.27 18.24
CA ASP A 66 -23.59 14.52 18.24
C ASP A 66 -22.92 14.63 16.87
N ALA A 67 -21.67 15.08 16.86
CA ALA A 67 -20.92 15.34 15.64
C ALA A 67 -19.45 14.98 15.84
N TYR A 68 -18.69 14.97 14.77
CA TYR A 68 -17.25 14.97 14.76
C TYR A 68 -16.76 16.28 14.18
N ARG A 69 -15.66 16.80 14.73
CA ARG A 69 -15.16 18.13 14.35
C ARG A 69 -13.79 18.04 13.67
N PHE A 70 -13.66 18.76 12.56
CA PHE A 70 -12.40 19.06 11.91
C PHE A 70 -12.11 20.55 12.10
N SER A 71 -10.94 20.86 12.65
CA SER A 71 -10.40 22.22 12.70
C SER A 71 -9.46 22.41 11.51
N GLU A 72 -9.86 23.24 10.56
CA GLU A 72 -9.18 23.50 9.30
C GLU A 72 -8.62 24.93 9.31
N ASN A 73 -7.35 25.10 8.96
CA ASN A 73 -6.72 26.39 8.71
C ASN A 73 -6.08 26.39 7.32
N LEU A 74 -6.69 27.10 6.39
CA LEU A 74 -6.21 27.34 5.04
C LEU A 74 -5.52 28.69 4.96
N GLU A 75 -4.30 28.72 4.44
CA GLU A 75 -3.55 29.95 4.18
C GLU A 75 -2.97 29.90 2.77
N LEU A 76 -3.45 30.76 1.87
CA LEU A 76 -2.97 30.90 0.49
C LEU A 76 -2.50 32.35 0.24
N ASP A 77 -1.24 32.52 -0.17
CA ASP A 77 -0.65 33.76 -0.66
C ASP A 77 -0.35 33.64 -2.15
N PHE A 78 -1.03 34.46 -2.96
CA PHE A 78 -0.88 34.44 -4.42
C PHE A 78 0.16 35.45 -4.93
N LYS A 79 0.83 36.21 -4.06
CA LYS A 79 1.91 37.14 -4.43
C LYS A 79 3.07 36.48 -5.17
N PRO A 80 3.52 35.26 -4.81
CA PRO A 80 4.60 34.57 -5.53
C PRO A 80 4.31 34.31 -7.02
N ILE A 81 3.03 34.30 -7.41
CA ILE A 81 2.60 34.14 -8.81
C ILE A 81 2.09 35.46 -9.42
N GLY A 82 2.39 36.60 -8.80
CA GLY A 82 2.10 37.93 -9.31
C GLY A 82 0.68 38.45 -9.05
N GLN A 83 -0.07 37.84 -8.13
CA GLN A 83 -1.41 38.30 -7.75
C GLN A 83 -1.39 38.93 -6.35
N ASP A 84 -1.86 40.16 -6.19
CA ASP A 84 -1.75 40.90 -4.92
C ASP A 84 -2.94 40.65 -3.99
N TYR A 85 -3.17 39.40 -3.63
CA TYR A 85 -4.13 39.02 -2.59
C TYR A 85 -3.75 37.71 -1.91
N SER A 86 -4.29 37.51 -0.72
CA SER A 86 -4.19 36.29 0.07
C SER A 86 -5.58 35.84 0.50
N LEU A 87 -5.77 34.53 0.65
CA LEU A 87 -6.97 33.90 1.19
C LEU A 87 -6.57 33.19 2.48
N THR A 88 -7.23 33.51 3.59
CA THR A 88 -7.17 32.70 4.81
C THR A 88 -8.56 32.19 5.16
N VAL A 89 -8.66 30.95 5.61
CA VAL A 89 -9.90 30.36 6.09
C VAL A 89 -9.63 29.57 7.36
N GLU A 90 -10.25 29.97 8.46
CA GLU A 90 -10.34 29.16 9.67
C GLU A 90 -11.73 28.53 9.70
N ASN A 91 -11.83 27.21 9.62
CA ASN A 91 -13.11 26.51 9.62
C ASN A 91 -13.16 25.44 10.72
N LYS A 92 -14.29 25.38 11.42
CA LYS A 92 -14.69 24.20 12.21
C LYS A 92 -15.77 23.48 11.44
N HIS A 93 -15.37 22.43 10.73
CA HIS A 93 -16.25 21.60 9.94
C HIS A 93 -16.84 20.48 10.81
N TYR A 94 -18.16 20.32 10.79
CA TYR A 94 -18.87 19.32 11.59
C TYR A 94 -19.57 18.30 10.71
N ILE A 95 -19.33 17.02 11.00
CA ILE A 95 -19.94 15.87 10.31
C ILE A 95 -20.52 14.85 11.29
N ASP A 96 -21.42 13.98 10.83
CA ASP A 96 -21.88 12.83 11.60
C ASP A 96 -20.90 11.64 11.51
N GLU A 97 -21.19 10.55 12.21
CA GLU A 97 -20.35 9.32 12.22
C GLU A 97 -20.12 8.73 10.81
N ASN A 98 -21.04 8.98 9.87
CA ASN A 98 -21.01 8.49 8.50
C ASN A 98 -20.43 9.52 7.51
N GLY A 99 -19.87 10.62 8.01
CA GLY A 99 -19.26 11.66 7.20
C GLY A 99 -20.25 12.67 6.60
N PHE A 100 -21.55 12.60 6.92
CA PHE A 100 -22.51 13.55 6.37
C PHE A 100 -22.45 14.89 7.09
N TYR A 101 -22.70 15.94 6.34
CA TYR A 101 -22.63 17.32 6.80
C TYR A 101 -23.57 17.60 7.97
N VAL A 102 -23.06 18.27 9.01
CA VAL A 102 -23.82 18.76 10.18
C VAL A 102 -23.77 20.29 10.28
N GLY A 103 -22.64 20.93 9.97
CA GLY A 103 -22.53 22.39 9.98
C GLY A 103 -21.10 22.91 9.83
N ASP A 104 -20.95 24.25 9.82
CA ASP A 104 -19.67 24.95 9.80
C ASP A 104 -19.70 26.20 10.71
N ASP A 105 -18.56 26.52 11.31
CA ASP A 105 -18.22 27.83 11.89
C ASP A 105 -16.91 28.29 11.24
N MET A 106 -17.04 29.19 10.26
CA MET A 106 -15.98 29.54 9.32
C MET A 106 -15.72 31.05 9.31
N ASP A 107 -14.45 31.42 9.41
CA ASP A 107 -13.96 32.79 9.25
C ASP A 107 -13.06 32.84 7.99
N ILE A 108 -13.48 33.61 6.99
CA ILE A 108 -12.83 33.76 5.68
C ILE A 108 -12.27 35.17 5.56
N SER A 109 -11.00 35.31 5.19
CA SER A 109 -10.41 36.61 4.83
C SER A 109 -9.81 36.58 3.43
N LEU A 110 -10.25 37.48 2.56
CA LEU A 110 -9.72 37.66 1.20
C LEU A 110 -9.16 39.08 1.08
N GLY A 111 -7.84 39.22 1.20
CA GLY A 111 -7.18 40.52 1.32
C GLY A 111 -7.73 41.32 2.51
N PRO A 112 -8.26 42.55 2.31
CA PRO A 112 -8.80 43.37 3.40
C PRO A 112 -10.25 43.01 3.79
N ARG A 113 -10.90 42.10 3.06
CA ARG A 113 -12.30 41.73 3.31
C ARG A 113 -12.36 40.51 4.21
N SER A 114 -13.15 40.58 5.28
CA SER A 114 -13.46 39.44 6.12
C SER A 114 -14.94 39.07 6.01
N GLN A 115 -15.21 37.77 6.10
CA GLN A 115 -16.54 37.19 6.13
C GLN A 115 -16.57 36.11 7.21
N LYS A 116 -17.61 36.10 8.04
CA LYS A 116 -17.92 34.98 8.94
C LYS A 116 -19.12 34.23 8.40
N LEU A 117 -19.09 32.90 8.45
CA LEU A 117 -20.18 32.01 8.06
C LEU A 117 -20.44 31.04 9.21
N TYR A 118 -21.69 30.99 9.67
CA TYR A 118 -22.14 29.99 10.64
C TYR A 118 -23.33 29.27 10.04
N LEU A 119 -23.23 27.95 9.90
CA LEU A 119 -24.26 27.11 9.32
C LEU A 119 -24.56 25.91 10.23
N LYS A 120 -25.83 25.65 10.43
CA LYS A 120 -26.35 24.48 11.15
C LYS A 120 -27.36 23.76 10.29
N LYS A 121 -27.13 22.48 10.07
CA LYS A 121 -28.10 21.59 9.43
C LYS A 121 -29.03 20.98 10.46
N THR A 122 -30.30 21.01 10.14
CA THR A 122 -31.39 20.25 10.78
C THR A 122 -31.83 19.14 9.80
N PRO A 123 -32.74 18.22 10.17
CA PRO A 123 -33.17 17.15 9.26
C PRO A 123 -33.64 17.65 7.88
N ASP A 124 -34.34 18.79 7.83
CA ASP A 124 -35.00 19.29 6.62
C ASP A 124 -34.48 20.65 6.11
N SER A 125 -33.70 21.35 6.91
CA SER A 125 -33.28 22.72 6.60
C SER A 125 -31.86 23.03 7.07
N LEU A 126 -31.26 24.00 6.41
CA LEU A 126 -30.02 24.64 6.78
C LEU A 126 -30.35 26.05 7.29
N THR A 127 -29.96 26.35 8.51
CA THR A 127 -30.15 27.67 9.13
C THR A 127 -28.81 28.21 9.59
N GLY A 128 -28.65 29.53 9.56
CA GLY A 128 -27.39 30.13 9.94
C GLY A 128 -27.34 31.62 9.64
N TYR A 129 -26.15 32.15 9.49
CA TYR A 129 -25.93 33.52 9.08
C TYR A 129 -24.56 33.68 8.43
N TYR A 130 -24.41 34.75 7.64
CA TYR A 130 -23.12 35.28 7.27
C TYR A 130 -22.96 36.70 7.81
N VAL A 131 -21.73 37.10 8.12
CA VAL A 131 -21.38 38.48 8.46
C VAL A 131 -20.37 38.95 7.44
N THR A 132 -20.67 40.03 6.73
CA THR A 132 -19.74 40.66 5.77
C THR A 132 -19.74 42.16 6.02
N ASN A 133 -18.56 42.77 6.21
CA ASN A 133 -18.43 44.19 6.56
C ASN A 133 -19.34 44.57 7.76
N ASP A 134 -19.32 43.76 8.83
CA ASP A 134 -20.16 43.89 10.03
C ASP A 134 -21.68 43.81 9.80
N GLN A 135 -22.13 43.52 8.59
CA GLN A 135 -23.54 43.29 8.29
C GLN A 135 -23.86 41.80 8.38
N ARG A 136 -24.69 41.45 9.36
CA ARG A 136 -25.22 40.10 9.51
C ARG A 136 -26.42 39.89 8.59
N GLN A 137 -26.41 38.79 7.85
CA GLN A 137 -27.55 38.30 7.10
C GLN A 137 -27.84 36.86 7.47
N ASP A 138 -29.04 36.63 7.99
CA ASP A 138 -29.50 35.29 8.33
C ASP A 138 -29.82 34.48 7.05
N VAL A 139 -29.55 33.18 7.11
CA VAL A 139 -29.76 32.23 6.04
C VAL A 139 -30.71 31.14 6.52
N ALA A 140 -31.72 30.85 5.70
CA ALA A 140 -32.57 29.68 5.85
C ALA A 140 -32.81 29.08 4.45
N ARG A 141 -32.39 27.82 4.26
CA ARG A 141 -32.54 27.08 3.00
C ARG A 141 -33.02 25.66 3.29
N SER A 142 -33.75 25.06 2.35
CA SER A 142 -34.07 23.64 2.44
C SER A 142 -32.83 22.83 2.04
N LEU A 143 -32.40 21.93 2.93
CA LEU A 143 -31.29 21.01 2.68
C LEU A 143 -31.64 19.62 3.24
N PRO A 144 -32.67 18.96 2.67
CA PRO A 144 -33.17 17.71 3.20
C PRO A 144 -32.19 16.58 2.91
N GLY A 145 -32.19 15.58 3.79
CA GLY A 145 -31.45 14.32 3.62
C GLY A 145 -30.01 14.35 4.12
N LYS A 146 -29.32 13.24 3.91
CA LYS A 146 -27.89 13.08 4.21
C LYS A 146 -27.09 13.49 2.98
N ILE A 147 -26.11 14.37 3.15
CA ILE A 147 -25.31 14.92 2.05
C ILE A 147 -23.90 15.17 2.56
N PHE A 148 -22.88 14.87 1.75
CA PHE A 148 -21.51 15.27 2.04
C PHE A 148 -21.32 16.75 1.74
N ALA A 149 -20.36 17.38 2.40
CA ALA A 149 -19.96 18.74 2.09
C ALA A 149 -18.50 18.77 1.64
N ALA A 150 -18.20 19.62 0.66
CA ALA A 150 -16.85 19.90 0.22
C ALA A 150 -16.77 21.32 -0.34
N ASP A 151 -15.97 22.17 0.31
CA ASP A 151 -15.68 23.52 -0.15
C ASP A 151 -14.44 23.58 -1.06
N ASN A 152 -14.35 24.67 -1.81
CA ASN A 152 -13.17 24.94 -2.62
C ASN A 152 -11.93 25.05 -1.73
N ASN A 153 -10.86 24.35 -2.10
CA ASN A 153 -9.59 24.29 -1.38
C ASN A 153 -9.63 23.58 -0.01
N MET A 154 -10.76 22.98 0.41
CA MET A 154 -10.85 22.15 1.61
C MET A 154 -10.72 20.67 1.25
N ILE A 155 -9.49 20.23 1.02
CA ILE A 155 -9.18 18.96 0.33
C ILE A 155 -9.46 17.73 1.17
N ASP A 156 -9.32 17.85 2.48
CA ASP A 156 -9.69 16.80 3.43
C ASP A 156 -11.19 16.48 3.40
N GLN A 157 -12.04 17.42 2.99
CA GLN A 157 -13.48 17.15 2.78
C GLN A 157 -13.70 16.22 1.57
N PHE A 158 -12.88 16.31 0.52
CA PHE A 158 -12.85 15.33 -0.57
C PHE A 158 -12.25 13.98 -0.15
N GLU A 159 -11.28 13.97 0.77
CA GLU A 159 -10.76 12.74 1.39
C GLU A 159 -11.91 11.98 2.09
N LEU A 160 -12.72 12.68 2.89
CA LEU A 160 -13.90 12.11 3.55
C LEU A 160 -14.91 11.59 2.53
N PHE A 161 -15.25 12.39 1.51
CA PHE A 161 -16.17 11.98 0.45
C PHE A 161 -15.75 10.66 -0.20
N LEU A 162 -14.49 10.53 -0.62
CA LEU A 162 -13.97 9.31 -1.25
C LEU A 162 -13.93 8.14 -0.27
N ALA A 163 -13.58 8.39 0.99
CA ALA A 163 -13.46 7.35 2.01
C ALA A 163 -14.80 6.69 2.39
N PHE A 164 -15.93 7.34 2.15
CA PHE A 164 -17.28 6.81 2.39
C PHE A 164 -17.94 6.23 1.13
N HIS A 165 -17.20 6.11 0.03
CA HIS A 165 -17.63 5.42 -1.18
C HIS A 165 -16.88 4.10 -1.38
N ASP A 166 -17.56 3.12 -1.95
CA ASP A 166 -16.90 1.92 -2.45
C ASP A 166 -16.14 2.31 -3.73
N ILE A 167 -14.83 2.05 -3.76
CA ILE A 167 -13.95 2.45 -4.87
C ILE A 167 -13.42 1.19 -5.55
N LYS A 168 -13.70 1.04 -6.83
CA LYS A 168 -13.16 -0.04 -7.65
C LYS A 168 -12.79 0.51 -9.02
N ILE A 169 -11.67 0.04 -9.58
CA ILE A 169 -11.23 0.47 -10.90
C ILE A 169 -12.31 0.17 -11.95
N GLY A 170 -12.63 1.18 -12.76
CA GLY A 170 -13.68 1.17 -13.76
C GLY A 170 -15.04 1.67 -13.25
N ASP A 171 -15.22 1.85 -11.94
CA ASP A 171 -16.47 2.37 -11.39
C ASP A 171 -16.62 3.88 -11.67
N THR A 172 -17.88 4.32 -11.73
CA THR A 172 -18.25 5.74 -11.79
C THR A 172 -19.10 6.08 -10.56
N ILE A 173 -18.63 7.00 -9.74
CA ILE A 173 -19.34 7.54 -8.59
C ILE A 173 -20.10 8.78 -9.06
N ASN A 174 -21.43 8.73 -9.02
CA ASN A 174 -22.30 9.86 -9.30
C ASN A 174 -23.03 10.23 -8.00
N ASP A 175 -22.74 11.39 -7.45
CA ASP A 175 -23.36 11.87 -6.22
C ASP A 175 -23.55 13.40 -6.26
N THR A 176 -23.93 14.00 -5.15
CA THR A 176 -24.07 15.43 -4.97
C THR A 176 -23.41 15.85 -3.66
N ILE A 177 -22.56 16.87 -3.73
CA ILE A 177 -21.98 17.53 -2.56
C ILE A 177 -22.69 18.84 -2.28
N PHE A 178 -22.74 19.23 -1.03
CA PHE A 178 -23.09 20.57 -0.61
C PHE A 178 -21.81 21.42 -0.52
N VAL A 179 -21.85 22.66 -1.01
CA VAL A 179 -20.73 23.61 -0.95
C VAL A 179 -21.13 24.74 0.01
N PRO A 180 -20.76 24.65 1.31
CA PRO A 180 -21.18 25.58 2.35
C PRO A 180 -20.97 27.05 2.02
N GLN A 181 -19.80 27.42 1.48
CA GLN A 181 -19.46 28.83 1.21
C GLN A 181 -20.43 29.52 0.24
N VAL A 182 -20.96 28.78 -0.73
CA VAL A 182 -21.90 29.33 -1.73
C VAL A 182 -23.34 28.86 -1.53
N LEU A 183 -23.59 27.98 -0.55
CA LEU A 183 -24.90 27.42 -0.22
C LEU A 183 -25.55 26.69 -1.41
N LEU A 184 -24.76 26.03 -2.25
CA LEU A 184 -25.23 25.31 -3.43
C LEU A 184 -24.98 23.81 -3.31
N LYS A 185 -25.88 23.03 -3.93
CA LYS A 185 -25.65 21.62 -4.21
C LYS A 185 -24.99 21.50 -5.58
N THR A 186 -23.97 20.66 -5.66
CA THR A 186 -23.17 20.51 -6.86
C THR A 186 -23.07 19.02 -7.20
N PRO A 187 -23.41 18.61 -8.43
CA PRO A 187 -23.22 17.22 -8.84
C PRO A 187 -21.73 16.91 -8.90
N VAL A 188 -21.39 15.68 -8.51
CA VAL A 188 -20.03 15.14 -8.56
C VAL A 188 -20.08 13.85 -9.35
N SER A 189 -19.22 13.76 -10.36
CA SER A 189 -19.05 12.59 -11.21
C SER A 189 -17.58 12.21 -11.22
N ILE A 190 -17.24 11.07 -10.65
CA ILE A 190 -15.86 10.58 -10.51
C ILE A 190 -15.73 9.26 -11.23
N VAL A 191 -14.73 9.10 -12.08
CA VAL A 191 -14.34 7.81 -12.65
C VAL A 191 -13.07 7.33 -11.97
N ILE A 192 -13.09 6.07 -11.51
CA ILE A 192 -11.92 5.43 -10.93
C ILE A 192 -11.12 4.80 -12.07
N GLU A 193 -10.21 5.57 -12.67
CA GLU A 193 -9.54 5.19 -13.91
C GLU A 193 -8.57 4.03 -13.73
N GLY A 194 -7.90 3.97 -12.58
CA GLY A 194 -6.80 3.05 -12.39
C GLY A 194 -6.18 3.12 -11.01
N PHE A 195 -4.95 2.62 -10.96
CA PHE A 195 -4.13 2.59 -9.77
C PHE A 195 -2.68 2.89 -10.16
N ASP A 196 -2.03 3.78 -9.41
CA ASP A 196 -0.71 4.28 -9.75
C ASP A 196 0.19 4.41 -8.51
N PHE A 197 1.50 4.44 -8.71
CA PHE A 197 2.49 4.65 -7.66
C PHE A 197 2.91 6.12 -7.62
N ILE A 198 2.38 6.84 -6.64
CA ILE A 198 2.53 8.28 -6.53
C ILE A 198 3.55 8.63 -5.48
N LYS A 199 4.50 9.48 -5.88
CA LYS A 199 5.44 10.12 -4.98
C LYS A 199 4.76 11.33 -4.33
N TYR A 200 4.85 11.45 -3.02
CA TYR A 200 4.48 12.66 -2.29
C TYR A 200 5.51 12.90 -1.17
N GLY A 201 6.23 14.01 -1.28
CA GLY A 201 7.48 14.20 -0.54
C GLY A 201 8.58 13.22 -0.96
N LYS A 202 9.14 12.48 -0.02
CA LYS A 202 10.10 11.36 -0.12
C LYS A 202 9.42 9.99 -0.03
N LEU A 203 8.13 9.92 0.29
CA LEU A 203 7.34 8.69 0.29
C LEU A 203 6.86 8.35 -1.12
N TYR A 204 6.67 7.05 -1.35
CA TYR A 204 5.96 6.51 -2.50
C TYR A 204 4.85 5.62 -1.95
N ASP A 205 3.65 5.81 -2.43
CA ASP A 205 2.52 4.96 -2.08
C ASP A 205 1.67 4.67 -3.32
N SER A 206 0.87 3.65 -3.17
CA SER A 206 0.02 3.10 -4.20
C SER A 206 -1.40 3.67 -4.01
N ALA A 207 -1.92 4.34 -5.04
CA ALA A 207 -3.15 5.12 -4.94
C ALA A 207 -4.08 4.89 -6.14
N TYR A 208 -5.37 4.86 -5.87
CA TYR A 208 -6.41 4.94 -6.88
C TYR A 208 -6.34 6.30 -7.57
N VAL A 209 -6.45 6.30 -8.89
CA VAL A 209 -6.55 7.52 -9.70
C VAL A 209 -8.03 7.81 -9.90
N CYS A 210 -8.53 8.80 -9.17
CA CYS A 210 -9.93 9.21 -9.16
C CYS A 210 -10.09 10.50 -9.97
N HIS A 211 -10.65 10.41 -11.17
CA HIS A 211 -10.84 11.54 -12.07
C HIS A 211 -12.24 12.13 -11.92
N PHE A 212 -12.34 13.32 -11.38
CA PHE A 212 -13.58 14.08 -11.25
C PHE A 212 -13.82 14.87 -12.53
N TYR A 213 -15.00 14.70 -13.14
CA TYR A 213 -15.44 15.48 -14.29
C TYR A 213 -16.34 16.66 -13.91
N GLN A 214 -16.92 16.63 -12.71
CA GLN A 214 -17.81 17.66 -12.18
C GLN A 214 -17.52 17.90 -10.69
N PRO A 215 -17.62 19.15 -10.19
CA PRO A 215 -17.95 20.38 -10.95
C PRO A 215 -16.81 20.92 -11.82
N THR A 216 -15.58 20.60 -11.47
CA THR A 216 -14.37 21.01 -12.20
C THR A 216 -13.52 19.77 -12.42
N GLU A 217 -12.83 19.72 -13.55
CA GLU A 217 -11.87 18.65 -13.84
C GLU A 217 -10.75 18.65 -12.79
N GLN A 218 -10.62 17.55 -12.06
CA GLN A 218 -9.57 17.32 -11.07
C GLN A 218 -9.21 15.84 -10.98
N ILE A 219 -7.95 15.54 -10.68
CA ILE A 219 -7.43 14.17 -10.55
C ILE A 219 -6.94 13.99 -9.12
N ALA A 220 -7.61 13.13 -8.36
CA ALA A 220 -7.27 12.80 -6.99
C ALA A 220 -6.53 11.46 -6.93
N TYR A 221 -5.52 11.38 -6.07
CA TYR A 221 -4.79 10.15 -5.80
C TYR A 221 -5.11 9.69 -4.38
N PHE A 222 -5.91 8.64 -4.28
CA PHE A 222 -6.50 8.17 -3.03
C PHE A 222 -5.93 6.79 -2.66
N THR A 223 -5.26 6.69 -1.52
CA THR A 223 -4.56 5.47 -1.11
C THR A 223 -5.50 4.41 -0.55
N LYS A 224 -5.01 3.16 -0.45
CA LYS A 224 -5.77 2.04 0.16
C LYS A 224 -6.07 2.24 1.64
N ASP A 225 -5.26 3.03 2.35
CA ASP A 225 -5.51 3.44 3.73
C ASP A 225 -6.37 4.72 3.81
N LYS A 226 -7.10 5.03 2.74
CA LYS A 226 -8.12 6.08 2.64
C LYS A 226 -7.59 7.49 2.87
N LYS A 227 -6.40 7.79 2.34
CA LYS A 227 -5.82 9.14 2.36
C LYS A 227 -5.79 9.73 0.98
N LEU A 228 -6.14 11.01 0.89
CA LEU A 228 -5.93 11.79 -0.31
C LEU A 228 -4.51 12.33 -0.27
N ILE A 229 -3.59 11.74 -1.05
CA ILE A 229 -2.17 12.12 -1.00
C ILE A 229 -1.82 13.23 -1.99
N ARG A 230 -2.61 13.38 -3.05
CA ARG A 230 -2.43 14.41 -4.07
C ARG A 230 -3.75 14.74 -4.76
N LEU A 231 -3.97 16.01 -5.08
CA LEU A 231 -5.06 16.49 -5.93
C LEU A 231 -4.49 17.42 -7.00
N GLU A 232 -4.80 17.16 -8.26
CA GLU A 232 -4.41 18.00 -9.39
C GLU A 232 -5.65 18.68 -9.98
N VAL A 233 -5.57 19.98 -10.24
CA VAL A 233 -6.61 20.75 -10.94
C VAL A 233 -5.98 21.30 -12.23
N PRO A 234 -6.04 20.55 -13.35
CA PRO A 234 -5.27 20.85 -14.56
C PRO A 234 -5.54 22.25 -15.13
N SER A 235 -6.81 22.68 -15.10
CA SER A 235 -7.27 23.99 -15.59
C SER A 235 -6.59 25.17 -14.88
N GLN A 236 -6.21 24.99 -13.62
CA GLN A 236 -5.54 26.00 -12.79
C GLN A 236 -4.03 25.75 -12.66
N LYS A 237 -3.52 24.64 -13.22
CA LYS A 237 -2.16 24.14 -12.96
C LYS A 237 -1.85 24.06 -11.46
N LEU A 238 -2.88 23.79 -10.66
CA LEU A 238 -2.81 23.68 -9.22
C LEU A 238 -2.55 22.22 -8.85
N ASN A 239 -1.53 22.00 -8.05
CA ASN A 239 -1.21 20.73 -7.43
C ASN A 239 -1.29 20.90 -5.92
N ILE A 240 -2.05 20.05 -5.26
CA ILE A 240 -2.04 19.97 -3.81
C ILE A 240 -1.48 18.64 -3.36
N ILE A 241 -0.52 18.65 -2.45
CA ILE A 241 0.25 17.47 -2.05
C ILE A 241 0.24 17.34 -0.52
N LEU A 242 -0.02 16.14 -0.02
CA LEU A 242 0.09 15.85 1.41
C LEU A 242 1.55 15.89 1.87
N SER A 243 1.85 16.70 2.89
CA SER A 243 3.19 16.86 3.46
C SER A 243 3.58 15.69 4.37
N GLU A 244 4.81 15.19 4.19
CA GLU A 244 5.37 14.08 4.99
C GLU A 244 5.54 14.42 6.47
N SER A 245 5.84 15.68 6.78
CA SER A 245 6.13 16.10 8.15
C SER A 245 4.91 15.93 9.07
N ALA A 246 3.71 15.97 8.50
CA ALA A 246 2.48 15.62 9.18
C ALA A 246 2.40 14.10 9.43
N LEU A 247 2.76 13.26 8.44
CA LEU A 247 2.72 11.81 8.58
C LEU A 247 3.77 11.25 9.54
N GLU A 248 5.00 11.80 9.58
CA GLU A 248 6.04 11.35 10.51
C GLU A 248 5.71 11.66 11.97
N LYS A 249 5.04 12.79 12.25
CA LYS A 249 4.56 13.13 13.61
C LYS A 249 3.34 12.32 14.04
N MET A 250 2.67 11.66 13.09
CA MET A 250 1.47 10.86 13.30
C MET A 250 1.68 9.38 13.13
N ALA A 251 2.86 8.94 12.71
CA ALA A 251 3.22 7.53 12.76
C ALA A 251 2.98 7.10 14.21
N PRO A 252 1.97 6.25 14.47
CA PRO A 252 1.63 5.87 15.84
C PRO A 252 2.92 5.40 16.47
N LYS A 253 3.28 5.96 17.65
CA LYS A 253 4.48 5.56 18.40
C LYS A 253 4.60 4.06 18.27
N LYS A 254 5.62 3.60 17.54
CA LYS A 254 5.75 2.22 17.05
C LYS A 254 5.37 1.29 18.19
N GLN A 255 4.11 0.85 18.22
CA GLN A 255 3.61 0.12 19.37
C GLN A 255 4.45 -1.15 19.42
N ALA A 256 5.00 -1.45 20.59
CA ALA A 256 5.74 -2.68 20.77
C ALA A 256 4.82 -3.81 20.30
N VAL A 257 5.26 -4.57 19.29
CA VAL A 257 4.45 -5.64 18.71
C VAL A 257 4.06 -6.58 19.84
N GLY A 258 2.80 -6.51 20.23
CA GLY A 258 2.28 -7.27 21.35
C GLY A 258 2.09 -8.71 20.95
N PHE A 259 2.00 -9.61 21.93
CA PHE A 259 1.61 -11.00 21.65
C PHE A 259 0.23 -11.08 20.96
N GLY A 260 -0.69 -10.14 21.26
CA GLY A 260 -1.98 -10.02 20.59
C GLY A 260 -1.85 -9.71 19.08
N ASP A 261 -0.85 -8.92 18.69
CA ASP A 261 -0.59 -8.61 17.28
C ASP A 261 -0.12 -9.84 16.51
N PHE A 262 0.71 -10.68 17.15
CA PHE A 262 1.09 -11.97 16.59
C PHE A 262 -0.13 -12.88 16.40
N ILE A 263 -1.04 -12.97 17.39
CA ILE A 263 -2.26 -13.77 17.27
C ILE A 263 -3.10 -13.34 16.06
N LYS A 264 -3.27 -12.03 15.85
CA LYS A 264 -4.00 -11.49 14.70
C LYS A 264 -3.41 -11.89 13.35
N ARG A 265 -2.10 -12.21 13.29
CA ARG A 265 -1.42 -12.65 12.07
C ARG A 265 -1.46 -14.17 11.84
N ILE A 266 -1.84 -14.96 12.84
CA ILE A 266 -1.89 -16.43 12.75
C ILE A 266 -2.70 -16.93 11.54
N PRO A 267 -3.89 -16.40 11.20
CA PRO A 267 -4.67 -16.91 10.08
C PRO A 267 -3.91 -16.91 8.75
N ILE A 268 -3.25 -15.79 8.41
CA ILE A 268 -2.49 -15.70 7.16
C ILE A 268 -1.23 -16.58 7.19
N TYR A 269 -0.58 -16.72 8.35
CA TYR A 269 0.55 -17.63 8.51
C TYR A 269 0.15 -19.10 8.36
N LEU A 270 -1.02 -19.49 8.89
CA LEU A 270 -1.57 -20.82 8.73
C LEU A 270 -1.90 -21.13 7.28
N ILE A 271 -2.40 -20.16 6.50
CA ILE A 271 -2.63 -20.36 5.07
C ILE A 271 -1.33 -20.68 4.33
N TYR A 272 -0.28 -19.88 4.53
CA TYR A 272 1.01 -20.16 3.90
C TYR A 272 1.58 -21.51 4.35
N LEU A 273 1.46 -21.84 5.64
CA LEU A 273 1.90 -23.12 6.17
C LEU A 273 1.14 -24.30 5.55
N ILE A 274 -0.20 -24.24 5.50
CA ILE A 274 -1.06 -25.28 4.93
C ILE A 274 -0.76 -25.47 3.44
N LEU A 275 -0.69 -24.38 2.68
CA LEU A 275 -0.40 -24.45 1.25
C LEU A 275 1.00 -24.98 0.97
N GLY A 276 1.99 -24.51 1.73
CA GLY A 276 3.36 -25.02 1.65
C GLY A 276 3.44 -26.51 2.01
N ILE A 277 2.70 -26.98 3.01
CA ILE A 277 2.56 -28.41 3.31
C ILE A 277 1.91 -29.17 2.15
N ILE A 278 0.83 -28.64 1.55
CA ILE A 278 0.17 -29.27 0.40
C ILE A 278 1.15 -29.42 -0.77
N ILE A 279 1.93 -28.37 -1.09
CA ILE A 279 2.92 -28.38 -2.16
C ILE A 279 4.05 -29.36 -1.85
N THR A 280 4.65 -29.26 -0.66
CA THR A 280 5.76 -30.13 -0.23
C THR A 280 5.33 -31.58 -0.02
N SER A 281 4.04 -31.85 0.21
CA SER A 281 3.51 -33.20 0.40
C SER A 281 3.74 -34.11 -0.81
N ALA A 282 3.88 -33.54 -2.01
CA ALA A 282 4.25 -34.27 -3.22
C ALA A 282 5.65 -34.90 -3.13
N PHE A 283 6.52 -34.37 -2.25
CA PHE A 283 7.90 -34.81 -2.06
C PHE A 283 8.14 -35.49 -0.70
N ILE A 284 7.33 -35.17 0.32
CA ILE A 284 7.57 -35.60 1.72
C ILE A 284 7.29 -37.09 1.99
N TRP A 285 6.41 -37.76 1.22
CA TRP A 285 5.86 -39.06 1.60
C TRP A 285 6.93 -40.10 2.00
N ARG A 286 8.03 -40.16 1.25
CA ARG A 286 9.16 -41.09 1.50
C ARG A 286 10.13 -40.61 2.59
N TYR A 287 10.11 -39.32 2.94
CA TYR A 287 11.09 -38.68 3.80
C TYR A 287 10.52 -38.10 5.10
N HIS A 288 9.22 -38.19 5.36
CA HIS A 288 8.58 -37.61 6.55
C HIS A 288 9.16 -38.09 7.89
N LYS A 289 9.86 -39.23 7.94
CA LYS A 289 10.54 -39.72 9.16
C LYS A 289 11.97 -39.20 9.34
N LYS A 290 12.48 -38.39 8.39
CA LYS A 290 13.86 -37.89 8.40
C LYS A 290 13.93 -36.58 9.16
N PRO A 291 14.57 -36.52 10.35
CA PRO A 291 14.63 -35.28 11.13
C PRO A 291 15.32 -34.14 10.39
N GLU A 292 16.21 -34.44 9.43
CA GLU A 292 16.96 -33.48 8.64
C GLU A 292 16.06 -32.50 7.89
N ILE A 293 14.88 -32.93 7.42
CA ILE A 293 13.98 -32.06 6.66
C ILE A 293 13.32 -31.01 7.56
N TYR A 294 13.01 -31.37 8.81
CA TYR A 294 12.42 -30.45 9.79
C TYR A 294 13.46 -29.45 10.30
N VAL A 295 14.69 -29.93 10.54
CA VAL A 295 15.81 -29.05 10.88
C VAL A 295 16.10 -28.07 9.74
N ALA A 296 16.07 -28.54 8.48
CA ALA A 296 16.23 -27.67 7.31
C ALA A 296 15.16 -26.58 7.25
N PHE A 297 13.89 -26.93 7.49
CA PHE A 297 12.78 -25.98 7.55
C PHE A 297 12.98 -24.91 8.62
N VAL A 298 13.29 -25.31 9.86
CA VAL A 298 13.51 -24.35 10.95
C VAL A 298 14.71 -23.45 10.64
N MET A 299 15.84 -24.03 10.20
CA MET A 299 17.02 -23.22 9.87
C MET A 299 16.76 -22.27 8.71
N GLY A 300 15.98 -22.66 7.69
CA GLY A 300 15.58 -21.79 6.59
C GLY A 300 14.85 -20.53 7.06
N GLY A 301 13.94 -20.67 8.01
CA GLY A 301 13.27 -19.53 8.66
C GLY A 301 14.20 -18.70 9.52
N LEU A 302 15.10 -19.34 10.29
CA LEU A 302 16.07 -18.62 11.13
C LEU A 302 17.04 -17.78 10.31
N VAL A 303 17.58 -18.32 9.21
CA VAL A 303 18.52 -17.56 8.36
C VAL A 303 17.84 -16.43 7.60
N PHE A 304 16.53 -16.52 7.31
CA PHE A 304 15.78 -15.38 6.77
C PHE A 304 15.81 -14.17 7.73
N MET A 305 15.82 -14.37 9.05
CA MET A 305 15.89 -13.23 9.98
C MET A 305 17.20 -12.42 9.86
N LEU A 306 18.26 -13.02 9.30
CA LEU A 306 19.53 -12.32 9.05
C LEU A 306 19.40 -11.23 7.99
N MET A 307 18.31 -11.20 7.22
CA MET A 307 18.01 -10.17 6.23
C MET A 307 17.98 -8.76 6.82
N GLY A 308 17.45 -8.63 8.04
CA GLY A 308 17.36 -7.35 8.76
C GLY A 308 18.71 -6.72 9.08
N ILE A 309 19.77 -7.53 9.18
CA ILE A 309 21.14 -7.07 9.49
C ILE A 309 22.10 -7.19 8.29
N THR A 310 21.66 -7.78 7.17
CA THR A 310 22.49 -7.99 5.97
C THR A 310 21.93 -7.27 4.75
N GLN A 311 20.91 -7.84 4.09
CA GLN A 311 20.36 -7.32 2.84
C GLN A 311 19.82 -5.90 3.00
N ILE A 312 18.95 -5.67 3.99
CA ILE A 312 18.24 -4.39 4.13
C ILE A 312 19.22 -3.22 4.37
N PRO A 313 20.17 -3.30 5.33
CA PRO A 313 21.16 -2.25 5.51
C PRO A 313 22.02 -2.00 4.27
N LEU A 314 22.42 -3.07 3.56
CA LEU A 314 23.28 -2.96 2.39
C LEU A 314 22.55 -2.29 1.20
N GLN A 315 21.29 -2.69 0.95
CA GLN A 315 20.45 -2.05 -0.07
C GLN A 315 20.18 -0.57 0.28
N LYS A 316 19.88 -0.28 1.55
CA LYS A 316 19.65 1.10 2.02
C LYS A 316 20.90 1.96 1.84
N TRP A 317 22.06 1.45 2.24
CA TRP A 317 23.34 2.13 2.07
C TRP A 317 23.59 2.46 0.59
N TYR A 318 23.44 1.48 -0.30
CA TYR A 318 23.63 1.71 -1.73
C TYR A 318 22.63 2.73 -2.28
N SER A 319 21.37 2.59 -1.87
CA SER A 319 20.27 3.45 -2.34
C SER A 319 20.51 4.92 -1.97
N LEU A 320 20.88 5.18 -0.71
CA LEU A 320 21.14 6.53 -0.22
C LEU A 320 22.44 7.12 -0.78
N LYS A 321 23.50 6.31 -0.91
CA LYS A 321 24.83 6.81 -1.26
C LYS A 321 25.05 6.95 -2.76
N TYR A 322 24.42 6.12 -3.59
CA TYR A 322 24.70 6.06 -5.03
C TYR A 322 23.44 6.20 -5.88
N MET A 323 22.38 5.43 -5.62
CA MET A 323 21.19 5.41 -6.47
C MET A 323 20.45 6.75 -6.47
N LEU A 324 20.08 7.27 -5.28
CA LEU A 324 19.33 8.52 -5.18
C LEU A 324 20.10 9.71 -5.76
N PRO A 325 21.38 9.97 -5.36
CA PRO A 325 22.16 11.05 -5.97
C PRO A 325 22.33 10.87 -7.49
N GLY A 326 22.48 9.62 -7.95
CA GLY A 326 22.63 9.30 -9.36
C GLY A 326 21.36 9.59 -10.17
N ILE A 327 20.18 9.31 -9.62
CA ILE A 327 18.89 9.64 -10.24
C ILE A 327 18.64 11.15 -10.22
N GLU A 328 18.95 11.83 -9.10
CA GLU A 328 18.83 13.29 -8.98
C GLU A 328 19.73 14.04 -9.97
N ALA A 329 20.90 13.48 -10.28
CA ALA A 329 21.80 13.97 -11.32
C ALA A 329 21.33 13.66 -12.77
N GLY A 330 20.10 13.17 -12.95
CA GLY A 330 19.53 12.84 -14.26
C GLY A 330 19.82 11.42 -14.75
N GLY A 331 20.37 10.56 -13.90
CA GLY A 331 20.62 9.16 -14.23
C GLY A 331 19.35 8.32 -14.30
N SER A 332 19.43 7.22 -15.06
CA SER A 332 18.29 6.30 -15.24
C SER A 332 18.02 5.46 -13.98
N LEU A 333 16.79 5.51 -13.46
CA LEU A 333 16.33 4.62 -12.37
C LEU A 333 16.57 3.15 -12.72
N TYR A 334 16.29 2.75 -13.96
CA TYR A 334 16.47 1.39 -14.43
C TYR A 334 17.91 0.93 -14.21
N LEU A 335 18.89 1.73 -14.59
CA LEU A 335 20.30 1.37 -14.42
C LEU A 335 20.69 1.23 -12.94
N TYR A 336 20.32 2.21 -12.11
CA TYR A 336 20.72 2.19 -10.70
C TYR A 336 20.00 1.12 -9.88
N ALA A 337 18.78 0.73 -10.27
CA ALA A 337 18.02 -0.30 -9.56
C ALA A 337 18.54 -1.74 -9.79
N VAL A 338 19.42 -1.95 -10.78
CA VAL A 338 20.07 -3.26 -11.01
C VAL A 338 20.88 -3.72 -9.79
N ILE A 339 21.60 -2.80 -9.15
CA ILE A 339 22.48 -3.15 -8.02
C ILE A 339 21.70 -3.56 -6.76
N PRO A 340 20.71 -2.79 -6.24
CA PRO A 340 19.97 -3.22 -5.07
C PRO A 340 19.18 -4.52 -5.30
N THR A 341 18.69 -4.75 -6.52
CA THR A 341 17.99 -6.01 -6.87
C THR A 341 18.96 -7.18 -6.96
N LEU A 342 20.18 -6.97 -7.48
CA LEU A 342 21.26 -7.97 -7.45
C LEU A 342 21.74 -8.29 -6.03
N ILE A 343 21.90 -7.27 -5.18
CA ILE A 343 22.20 -7.47 -3.75
C ILE A 343 21.15 -8.38 -3.13
N SER A 344 19.87 -8.20 -3.51
CA SER A 344 18.79 -9.04 -3.01
C SER A 344 18.96 -10.51 -3.38
N GLY A 345 19.12 -10.80 -4.67
CA GLY A 345 19.30 -12.18 -5.14
C GLY A 345 20.55 -12.83 -4.53
N VAL A 346 21.69 -12.12 -4.51
CA VAL A 346 22.95 -12.65 -3.95
C VAL A 346 22.79 -13.02 -2.48
N VAL A 347 22.31 -12.08 -1.65
CA VAL A 347 22.23 -12.31 -0.20
C VAL A 347 21.23 -13.42 0.12
N GLN A 348 20.05 -13.42 -0.52
CA GLN A 348 19.03 -14.43 -0.22
C GLN A 348 19.43 -15.83 -0.66
N GLU A 349 20.02 -15.99 -1.86
CA GLU A 349 20.46 -17.31 -2.31
C GLU A 349 21.65 -17.84 -1.46
N ILE A 350 22.54 -16.96 -0.99
CA ILE A 350 23.60 -17.35 -0.02
C ILE A 350 22.99 -17.82 1.30
N LEU A 351 22.07 -17.05 1.87
CA LEU A 351 21.47 -17.39 3.17
C LEU A 351 20.73 -18.73 3.10
N LYS A 352 20.03 -19.03 1.99
CA LYS A 352 19.42 -20.35 1.76
C LYS A 352 20.44 -21.48 1.63
N LEU A 353 21.60 -21.21 1.04
CA LEU A 353 22.66 -22.21 0.85
C LEU A 353 23.33 -22.62 2.16
N ILE A 354 23.41 -21.73 3.16
CA ILE A 354 24.03 -21.99 4.47
C ILE A 354 23.47 -23.26 5.15
N PRO A 355 22.17 -23.37 5.46
CA PRO A 355 21.61 -24.55 6.13
C PRO A 355 21.71 -25.83 5.29
N ILE A 356 21.57 -25.72 3.96
CA ILE A 356 21.76 -26.86 3.03
C ILE A 356 23.19 -27.39 3.14
N THR A 357 24.17 -26.48 3.16
CA THR A 357 25.60 -26.79 3.23
C THR A 357 25.97 -27.40 4.59
N ILE A 358 25.49 -26.81 5.68
CA ILE A 358 25.65 -27.33 7.04
C ILE A 358 25.14 -28.77 7.11
N LEU A 359 23.89 -29.02 6.72
CA LEU A 359 23.31 -30.37 6.75
C LEU A 359 24.03 -31.35 5.83
N TYR A 360 24.48 -30.89 4.67
CA TYR A 360 25.26 -31.71 3.75
C TYR A 360 26.59 -32.17 4.38
N PHE A 361 27.34 -31.26 5.01
CA PHE A 361 28.60 -31.61 5.67
C PHE A 361 28.41 -32.56 6.84
N PHE A 362 27.38 -32.33 7.69
CA PHE A 362 27.14 -33.15 8.87
C PHE A 362 26.51 -34.53 8.58
N ARG A 363 25.69 -34.65 7.53
CA ARG A 363 24.91 -35.87 7.27
C ARG A 363 25.27 -36.61 5.99
N ARG A 364 25.97 -35.94 5.05
CA ARG A 364 26.28 -36.46 3.70
C ARG A 364 25.07 -37.16 3.05
N PRO A 365 23.90 -36.49 2.98
CA PRO A 365 22.67 -37.11 2.53
C PRO A 365 22.78 -37.51 1.06
N LYS A 366 22.21 -38.67 0.70
CA LYS A 366 22.04 -39.08 -0.70
C LYS A 366 21.31 -37.99 -1.49
N GLN A 367 21.61 -37.87 -2.78
CA GLN A 367 21.03 -36.91 -3.73
C GLN A 367 19.54 -36.61 -3.50
N ASN A 368 18.69 -37.64 -3.40
CA ASN A 368 17.25 -37.43 -3.24
C ASN A 368 16.87 -36.79 -1.90
N LEU A 369 17.56 -37.13 -0.81
CA LEU A 369 17.33 -36.51 0.49
C LEU A 369 17.87 -35.08 0.50
N SER A 370 19.00 -34.81 -0.16
CA SER A 370 19.55 -33.45 -0.27
C SER A 370 18.62 -32.49 -1.02
N ILE A 371 17.94 -32.97 -2.07
CA ILE A 371 16.92 -32.19 -2.76
C ILE A 371 15.76 -31.87 -1.82
N VAL A 372 15.29 -32.84 -1.03
CA VAL A 372 14.19 -32.63 -0.08
C VAL A 372 14.61 -31.71 1.07
N ILE A 373 15.84 -31.80 1.56
CA ILE A 373 16.43 -30.84 2.50
C ILE A 373 16.39 -29.43 1.89
N GLY A 374 16.78 -29.29 0.62
CA GLY A 374 16.69 -28.05 -0.12
C GLY A 374 15.26 -27.49 -0.21
N ILE A 375 14.28 -28.33 -0.57
CA ILE A 375 12.85 -27.96 -0.61
C ILE A 375 12.38 -27.43 0.74
N PHE A 376 12.68 -28.14 1.83
CA PHE A 376 12.21 -27.76 3.17
C PHE A 376 12.92 -26.51 3.70
N CYS A 377 14.21 -26.35 3.42
CA CYS A 377 14.92 -25.11 3.68
C CYS A 377 14.26 -23.93 2.94
N GLY A 378 14.00 -24.09 1.65
CA GLY A 378 13.31 -23.10 0.83
C GLY A 378 11.90 -22.80 1.35
N PHE A 379 11.16 -23.81 1.80
CA PHE A 379 9.85 -23.63 2.42
C PHE A 379 9.94 -22.79 3.70
N GLY A 380 10.86 -23.13 4.61
CA GLY A 380 11.05 -22.35 5.84
C GLY A 380 11.40 -20.89 5.55
N PHE A 381 12.32 -20.67 4.60
CA PHE A 381 12.71 -19.34 4.17
C PHE A 381 11.54 -18.55 3.58
N GLY A 382 10.84 -19.13 2.58
CA GLY A 382 9.72 -18.47 1.90
C GLY A 382 8.50 -18.26 2.80
N LEU A 383 8.24 -19.15 3.76
CA LEU A 383 7.17 -18.99 4.74
C LEU A 383 7.42 -17.76 5.65
N TYR A 384 8.66 -17.63 6.14
CA TYR A 384 9.03 -16.46 6.94
C TYR A 384 8.98 -15.18 6.13
N GLU A 385 9.43 -15.20 4.87
CA GLU A 385 9.35 -14.05 3.97
C GLU A 385 7.91 -13.62 3.70
N ALA A 386 7.05 -14.55 3.30
CA ALA A 386 5.63 -14.31 3.08
C ALA A 386 4.98 -13.73 4.33
N GLY A 387 5.24 -14.32 5.51
CA GLY A 387 4.69 -13.84 6.77
C GLY A 387 5.24 -12.49 7.23
N TRP A 388 6.51 -12.18 6.93
CA TRP A 388 7.14 -10.89 7.23
C TRP A 388 6.52 -9.77 6.39
N ILE A 389 6.32 -10.02 5.09
CA ILE A 389 5.80 -9.03 4.14
C ILE A 389 4.30 -8.78 4.37
N THR A 390 3.49 -9.83 4.52
CA THR A 390 2.02 -9.67 4.56
C THR A 390 1.43 -9.63 5.96
N GLY A 391 2.20 -9.99 7.00
CA GLY A 391 1.69 -10.06 8.37
C GLY A 391 1.22 -8.71 8.89
N ALA A 392 2.02 -7.65 8.72
CA ALA A 392 1.64 -6.31 9.19
C ALA A 392 0.45 -5.72 8.41
N PRO A 393 0.43 -5.73 7.06
CA PRO A 393 -0.74 -5.28 6.29
C PRO A 393 -2.03 -6.04 6.63
N TYR A 394 -1.95 -7.36 6.77
CA TYR A 394 -3.12 -8.18 7.14
C TYR A 394 -3.66 -7.81 8.53
N GLN A 395 -2.77 -7.66 9.52
CA GLN A 395 -3.17 -7.25 10.87
C GLN A 395 -3.83 -5.86 10.88
N ALA A 396 -3.35 -4.94 10.04
CA ALA A 396 -3.88 -3.60 9.93
C ALA A 396 -5.22 -3.53 9.17
N GLY A 397 -5.71 -4.65 8.63
CA GLY A 397 -6.92 -4.69 7.80
C GLY A 397 -6.73 -4.10 6.40
N THR A 398 -5.50 -3.72 6.02
CA THR A 398 -5.19 -3.14 4.70
C THR A 398 -4.94 -4.19 3.63
N MET A 399 -4.98 -5.47 4.00
CA MET A 399 -4.82 -6.60 3.09
C MET A 399 -5.82 -7.71 3.43
N ALA A 400 -6.64 -8.09 2.45
CA ALA A 400 -7.53 -9.23 2.56
C ALA A 400 -6.76 -10.56 2.50
N ILE A 401 -7.32 -11.57 3.18
CA ILE A 401 -6.74 -12.93 3.21
C ILE A 401 -6.73 -13.61 1.84
N PHE A 402 -7.69 -13.25 0.97
CA PHE A 402 -7.77 -13.67 -0.41
C PHE A 402 -7.50 -12.48 -1.33
N SER A 403 -6.23 -12.07 -1.41
CA SER A 403 -5.78 -10.96 -2.26
C SER A 403 -4.65 -11.38 -3.18
N TRP A 404 -4.48 -10.65 -4.27
CA TRP A 404 -3.41 -10.82 -5.24
C TRP A 404 -2.01 -10.85 -4.59
N ALA A 405 -1.77 -10.00 -3.60
CA ALA A 405 -0.54 -10.02 -2.81
C ALA A 405 -0.29 -11.36 -2.09
N VAL A 406 -1.33 -11.95 -1.49
CA VAL A 406 -1.22 -13.28 -0.85
C VAL A 406 -0.90 -14.35 -1.89
N LEU A 407 -1.52 -14.25 -3.07
CA LEU A 407 -1.25 -15.17 -4.17
C LEU A 407 0.20 -15.09 -4.65
N GLU A 408 0.70 -13.89 -4.91
CA GLU A 408 2.09 -13.64 -5.27
C GLU A 408 3.02 -14.27 -4.22
N ARG A 409 2.76 -14.08 -2.92
CA ARG A 409 3.58 -14.67 -1.86
C ARG A 409 3.55 -16.20 -1.82
N ILE A 410 2.45 -16.84 -2.19
CA ILE A 410 2.38 -18.30 -2.32
C ILE A 410 3.34 -18.77 -3.43
N PHE A 411 3.39 -18.05 -4.56
CA PHE A 411 4.30 -18.36 -5.66
C PHE A 411 5.76 -18.05 -5.32
N THR A 412 6.03 -16.92 -4.64
CA THR A 412 7.35 -16.64 -4.06
C THR A 412 7.81 -17.79 -3.15
N MET A 413 6.93 -18.34 -2.31
CA MET A 413 7.26 -19.50 -1.49
C MET A 413 7.60 -20.75 -2.34
N ILE A 414 6.87 -21.01 -3.44
CA ILE A 414 7.20 -22.06 -4.42
C ILE A 414 8.57 -21.81 -5.05
N PHE A 415 8.89 -20.56 -5.38
CA PHE A 415 10.20 -20.15 -5.87
C PHE A 415 11.32 -20.49 -4.87
N HIS A 416 11.17 -20.15 -3.59
CA HIS A 416 12.18 -20.51 -2.57
C HIS A 416 12.32 -22.03 -2.43
N MET A 417 11.22 -22.79 -2.44
CA MET A 417 11.28 -24.26 -2.43
C MET A 417 12.03 -24.81 -3.65
N THR A 418 11.80 -24.22 -4.82
CA THR A 418 12.37 -24.65 -6.10
C THR A 418 13.87 -24.35 -6.19
N THR A 419 14.27 -23.12 -5.89
CA THR A 419 15.68 -22.71 -5.80
C THR A 419 16.43 -23.52 -4.73
N GLY A 420 15.79 -23.76 -3.57
CA GLY A 420 16.30 -24.66 -2.54
C GLY A 420 16.52 -26.09 -3.04
N ALA A 421 15.55 -26.65 -3.76
CA ALA A 421 15.66 -27.97 -4.38
C ALA A 421 16.83 -28.05 -5.37
N ALA A 422 17.03 -27.00 -6.19
CA ALA A 422 18.12 -26.90 -7.15
C ALA A 422 19.49 -26.84 -6.43
N MET A 423 19.63 -26.06 -5.36
CA MET A 423 20.85 -26.03 -4.56
C MET A 423 21.13 -27.37 -3.86
N GLY A 424 20.09 -28.00 -3.31
CA GLY A 424 20.16 -29.35 -2.75
C GLY A 424 20.54 -30.40 -3.81
N TYR A 425 20.17 -30.18 -5.07
CA TYR A 425 20.64 -30.97 -6.20
C TYR A 425 22.13 -30.73 -6.50
N GLY A 426 22.52 -29.46 -6.65
CA GLY A 426 23.86 -29.03 -7.02
C GLY A 426 24.94 -29.44 -6.03
N ILE A 427 24.66 -29.36 -4.72
CA ILE A 427 25.67 -29.67 -3.69
C ILE A 427 26.17 -31.12 -3.73
N ASN A 428 25.29 -32.07 -4.07
CA ASN A 428 25.67 -33.48 -4.25
C ASN A 428 26.46 -33.75 -5.54
N ARG A 429 26.38 -32.85 -6.53
CA ARG A 429 27.11 -32.92 -7.80
C ARG A 429 28.46 -32.19 -7.77
N GLY A 430 28.83 -31.65 -6.61
CA GLY A 430 30.09 -30.96 -6.38
C GLY A 430 30.04 -29.44 -6.62
N VAL A 431 31.09 -28.76 -6.16
CA VAL A 431 31.16 -27.28 -6.10
C VAL A 431 30.90 -26.62 -7.45
N LYS A 432 31.46 -27.14 -8.54
CA LYS A 432 31.26 -26.57 -9.89
C LYS A 432 29.77 -26.51 -10.27
N HIS A 433 29.02 -27.59 -10.04
CA HIS A 433 27.59 -27.62 -10.35
C HIS A 433 26.79 -26.72 -9.42
N LEU A 434 27.15 -26.72 -8.12
CA LEU A 434 26.52 -25.85 -7.14
C LEU A 434 26.70 -24.37 -7.49
N SER A 435 27.92 -23.95 -7.87
CA SER A 435 28.21 -22.56 -8.24
C SER A 435 27.41 -22.11 -9.46
N VAL A 436 27.33 -22.94 -10.51
CA VAL A 436 26.52 -22.61 -11.70
C VAL A 436 25.05 -22.47 -11.36
N ILE A 437 24.49 -23.43 -10.60
CA ILE A 437 23.09 -23.36 -10.17
C ILE A 437 22.85 -22.11 -9.32
N TRP A 438 23.73 -21.83 -8.36
CA TRP A 438 23.62 -20.67 -7.49
C TRP A 438 23.64 -19.35 -8.28
N VAL A 439 24.56 -19.18 -9.24
CA VAL A 439 24.58 -17.97 -10.10
C VAL A 439 23.28 -17.83 -10.89
N ILE A 440 22.76 -18.91 -11.47
CA ILE A 440 21.48 -18.85 -12.20
C ILE A 440 20.35 -18.45 -11.25
N MET A 441 20.28 -19.02 -10.04
CA MET A 441 19.23 -18.68 -9.08
C MET A 441 19.32 -17.22 -8.63
N VAL A 442 20.54 -16.71 -8.40
CA VAL A 442 20.78 -15.29 -8.10
C VAL A 442 20.25 -14.40 -9.21
N LEU A 443 20.55 -14.72 -10.48
CA LEU A 443 20.12 -13.92 -11.61
C LEU A 443 18.59 -13.94 -11.79
N VAL A 444 17.96 -15.11 -11.67
CA VAL A 444 16.50 -15.23 -11.77
C VAL A 444 15.82 -14.45 -10.64
N HIS A 445 16.30 -14.61 -9.39
CA HIS A 445 15.77 -13.87 -8.25
C HIS A 445 15.92 -12.35 -8.44
N SER A 446 17.12 -11.91 -8.81
CA SER A 446 17.40 -10.49 -9.03
C SER A 446 16.53 -9.92 -10.14
N PHE A 447 16.33 -10.68 -11.22
CA PHE A 447 15.46 -10.29 -12.32
C PHE A 447 14.01 -10.13 -11.88
N MET A 448 13.45 -11.08 -11.13
CA MET A 448 12.08 -10.98 -10.61
C MET A 448 11.91 -9.75 -9.71
N ASN A 449 12.87 -9.52 -8.81
CA ASN A 449 12.85 -8.32 -7.94
C ASN A 449 13.05 -7.03 -8.73
N TYR A 450 13.77 -7.07 -9.85
CA TYR A 450 13.95 -5.91 -10.72
C TYR A 450 12.68 -5.57 -11.51
N MET A 451 11.80 -6.53 -11.79
CA MET A 451 10.55 -6.25 -12.50
C MET A 451 9.64 -5.24 -11.76
N ILE A 452 9.76 -5.11 -10.43
CA ILE A 452 9.01 -4.11 -9.66
C ILE A 452 9.27 -2.67 -10.11
N ILE A 453 10.45 -2.40 -10.69
CA ILE A 453 10.81 -1.06 -11.19
C ILE A 453 9.95 -0.68 -12.39
N PHE A 454 9.56 -1.65 -13.22
CA PHE A 454 8.65 -1.41 -14.34
C PHE A 454 7.23 -1.13 -13.86
N VAL A 455 6.80 -1.77 -12.76
CA VAL A 455 5.54 -1.45 -12.09
C VAL A 455 5.56 -0.04 -11.52
N GLN A 456 6.66 0.34 -10.84
CA GLN A 456 6.85 1.69 -10.28
C GLN A 456 6.93 2.79 -11.35
N LYS A 457 7.21 2.42 -12.61
CA LYS A 457 7.21 3.33 -13.76
C LYS A 457 5.97 3.18 -14.64
N SER A 458 4.98 2.41 -14.18
CA SER A 458 3.70 2.20 -14.85
C SER A 458 3.87 1.68 -16.29
N VAL A 459 5.00 1.00 -16.57
CA VAL A 459 5.30 0.35 -17.86
C VAL A 459 4.54 -0.96 -17.98
N ILE A 460 4.40 -1.66 -16.86
CA ILE A 460 3.54 -2.83 -16.70
C ILE A 460 2.65 -2.58 -15.49
N ASP A 461 1.38 -2.98 -15.57
CA ASP A 461 0.51 -2.97 -14.40
C ASP A 461 0.89 -4.07 -13.40
N ILE A 462 0.37 -3.95 -12.18
CA ILE A 462 0.67 -4.90 -11.10
C ILE A 462 0.15 -6.32 -11.41
N ALA A 463 -0.96 -6.46 -12.14
CA ALA A 463 -1.54 -7.76 -12.48
C ALA A 463 -0.61 -8.52 -13.44
N LEU A 464 -0.12 -7.84 -14.48
CA LEU A 464 0.84 -8.38 -15.43
C LEU A 464 2.15 -8.75 -14.74
N PHE A 465 2.66 -7.90 -13.85
CA PHE A 465 3.85 -8.21 -13.04
C PHE A 465 3.67 -9.51 -12.24
N GLU A 466 2.56 -9.64 -11.51
CA GLU A 466 2.27 -10.84 -10.73
C GLU A 466 2.15 -12.08 -11.64
N LEU A 467 1.46 -11.98 -12.78
CA LEU A 467 1.36 -13.07 -13.75
C LEU A 467 2.72 -13.49 -14.31
N LEU A 468 3.62 -12.53 -14.57
CA LEU A 468 4.98 -12.80 -15.01
C LEU A 468 5.80 -13.52 -13.94
N VAL A 469 5.73 -13.08 -12.68
CA VAL A 469 6.35 -13.74 -11.53
C VAL A 469 5.88 -15.19 -11.43
N VAL A 470 4.56 -15.40 -11.46
CA VAL A 470 3.95 -16.74 -11.45
C VAL A 470 4.45 -17.61 -12.61
N GLY A 471 4.49 -17.05 -13.82
CA GLY A 471 4.97 -17.76 -15.00
C GLY A 471 6.43 -18.20 -14.87
N ILE A 472 7.31 -17.30 -14.42
CA ILE A 472 8.73 -17.58 -14.18
C ILE A 472 8.89 -18.70 -13.14
N ASP A 473 8.14 -18.63 -12.04
CA ASP A 473 8.20 -19.63 -10.96
C ASP A 473 7.79 -21.02 -11.42
N LEU A 474 6.73 -21.10 -12.23
CA LEU A 474 6.26 -22.36 -12.81
C LEU A 474 7.25 -22.95 -13.82
N VAL A 475 7.85 -22.13 -14.68
CA VAL A 475 8.89 -22.57 -15.62
C VAL A 475 10.11 -23.07 -14.87
N LEU A 476 10.54 -22.35 -13.83
CA LEU A 476 11.68 -22.77 -12.99
C LEU A 476 11.38 -24.08 -12.26
N LEU A 477 10.19 -24.22 -11.67
CA LEU A 477 9.75 -25.45 -11.01
C LEU A 477 9.79 -26.64 -11.97
N LEU A 478 9.26 -26.46 -13.19
CA LEU A 478 9.29 -27.50 -14.22
C LEU A 478 10.72 -27.86 -14.61
N GLY A 479 11.58 -26.85 -14.84
CA GLY A 479 12.99 -27.04 -15.17
C GLY A 479 13.73 -27.87 -14.12
N VAL A 480 13.64 -27.44 -12.85
CA VAL A 480 14.26 -28.15 -11.72
C VAL A 480 13.71 -29.56 -11.57
N TYR A 481 12.39 -29.74 -11.70
CA TYR A 481 11.76 -31.06 -11.66
C TYR A 481 12.30 -31.99 -12.74
N LEU A 482 12.40 -31.52 -13.99
CA LEU A 482 12.93 -32.30 -15.11
C LEU A 482 14.42 -32.64 -14.91
N THR A 483 15.24 -31.71 -14.45
CA THR A 483 16.66 -31.95 -14.13
C THR A 483 16.81 -33.01 -13.05
N VAL A 484 16.04 -32.90 -11.96
CA VAL A 484 16.06 -33.88 -10.86
C VAL A 484 15.59 -35.26 -11.33
N LYS A 485 14.53 -35.31 -12.16
CA LYS A 485 14.00 -36.56 -12.69
C LYS A 485 14.98 -37.24 -13.64
N SER A 486 15.64 -36.47 -14.52
CA SER A 486 16.66 -36.98 -15.43
C SER A 486 17.83 -37.60 -14.68
N ALA A 487 18.29 -36.95 -13.61
CA ALA A 487 19.39 -37.43 -12.77
C ALA A 487 19.10 -38.70 -11.94
N ARG A 488 17.84 -39.16 -11.90
CA ARG A 488 17.43 -40.41 -11.24
C ARG A 488 17.40 -41.61 -12.17
N ARG A 489 17.41 -41.37 -13.49
CA ARG A 489 17.62 -42.39 -14.51
C ARG A 489 19.11 -42.60 -14.67
#